data_AF-A0A8S0H102-F1
#
_entry.id   AF-A0A8S0H102-F1
#
_cell.length_a   1.000
_cell.length_b   1.000
_cell.length_c   1.000
_cell.angle_alpha   90.00
_cell.angle_beta   90.00
_cell.angle_gamma   90.00
#
_symmetry.space_group_name_H-M   'P 1'
#
loop_
_entity.id
_entity.type
_entity.pdbx_description
1 polymer ?
#
loop_
_entity_poly.entity_id
_entity_poly.type
_entity_poly.pdbx_seq_one_letter_code
_entity_poly.pdbx_strand_id
1 'polypeptide(L)'
;MKLSRRLPIMLLSLLTLSLVLGLAFLYFKTVVGQPSNYVLARDLISHIKQLNAQWETEVLKARIAITHDYDPLVMPVQEINQLWNRFDQLSQQNHNDPAAWTAGHQAFIEAFQEKAGLVERFKTHNAVLRNSLAFLPTAEDDIQRRLAGLDDQARLSEQTIAIDTYDLLLSSLEFAQVSSDDRAADILVGLNKLAVNKERLPEPMHEPVEILSNHVSVILREQPVVNELLERITSIPIAQRLDEITHLLNADQSQSDLQDQKAHQYLLLFAALLVILILYLAVRLVRSYAVIRRVNTALQSANEHLEHRVEERTRELKEAQSELMDSARQAGMAEIATNVLHNVGNVLNSVNICSEVLSRTLRSSKAQGLGKAMQLINQHQDDLGRFFTEDDKGKLLPGYLNQLVEAIATEQQGMGEELAQLARSVDHIKEIVATQQSYAGASRLIEPLRVAELIEDALRMNSGALARHQVTVVKDYGPLPR
;
A
#
# COMPACT_ATOMS: atom_id res chain seq x y z
N MET A 1 3.68 -22.96 14.74
CA MET A 1 4.37 -22.18 13.69
C MET A 1 3.99 -20.70 13.79
N LYS A 2 4.90 -19.83 14.24
CA LYS A 2 4.70 -18.37 14.21
C LYS A 2 4.98 -17.89 12.79
N LEU A 3 3.93 -17.71 11.96
CA LEU A 3 4.09 -16.98 10.69
C LEU A 3 4.66 -15.60 11.02
N SER A 4 5.80 -15.24 10.42
CA SER A 4 6.45 -13.96 10.69
C SER A 4 5.48 -12.83 10.34
N ARG A 5 5.39 -11.80 11.19
CA ARG A 5 4.54 -10.60 10.99
C ARG A 5 4.78 -9.89 9.64
N ARG A 6 5.84 -10.22 8.90
CA ARG A 6 6.19 -9.66 7.59
C ARG A 6 5.43 -10.30 6.42
N LEU A 7 5.08 -11.59 6.51
CA LEU A 7 4.35 -12.31 5.45
C LEU A 7 3.01 -11.63 5.05
N PRO A 8 2.12 -11.23 5.99
CA PRO A 8 0.86 -10.59 5.62
C PRO A 8 1.02 -9.17 5.06
N ILE A 9 2.12 -8.47 5.37
CA ILE A 9 2.39 -7.13 4.82
C ILE A 9 2.88 -7.25 3.37
N MET A 10 3.78 -8.20 3.11
CA MET A 10 4.26 -8.49 1.75
C MET A 10 3.11 -8.93 0.84
N LEU A 11 2.24 -9.82 1.31
CA LEU A 11 1.06 -10.27 0.56
C LEU A 11 0.12 -9.11 0.22
N LEU A 12 -0.11 -8.20 1.18
CA LEU A 12 -0.98 -7.04 0.95
C LEU A 12 -0.38 -6.07 -0.08
N SER A 13 0.93 -5.79 -0.01
CA SER A 13 1.61 -4.94 -1.00
C SER A 13 1.62 -5.56 -2.40
N LEU A 14 1.76 -6.88 -2.49
CA LEU A 14 1.72 -7.60 -3.76
C LEU A 14 0.31 -7.56 -4.36
N LEU A 15 -0.72 -7.71 -3.50
CA LEU A 15 -2.12 -7.58 -3.90
C LEU A 15 -2.42 -6.16 -4.42
N THR A 16 -2.00 -5.11 -3.72
CA THR A 16 -2.21 -3.72 -4.17
C THR A 16 -1.52 -3.44 -5.50
N LEU A 17 -0.29 -3.93 -5.68
CA LEU A 17 0.48 -3.72 -6.90
C LEU A 17 -0.15 -4.47 -8.09
N SER A 18 -0.53 -5.74 -7.87
CA SER A 18 -1.27 -6.53 -8.85
C SER A 18 -2.58 -5.87 -9.24
N LEU A 19 -3.25 -5.23 -8.27
CA LEU A 19 -4.45 -4.47 -8.58
C LEU A 19 -4.11 -3.30 -9.52
N VAL A 20 -3.26 -2.38 -9.09
CA VAL A 20 -2.94 -1.18 -9.89
C VAL A 20 -2.48 -1.52 -11.32
N LEU A 21 -1.65 -2.55 -11.48
CA LEU A 21 -1.23 -3.05 -12.80
C LEU A 21 -2.40 -3.61 -13.63
N GLY A 22 -3.29 -4.39 -13.03
CA GLY A 22 -4.50 -4.89 -13.69
C GLY A 22 -5.43 -3.78 -14.16
N LEU A 23 -5.62 -2.73 -13.33
CA LEU A 23 -6.41 -1.55 -13.69
C LEU A 23 -5.78 -0.79 -14.87
N ALA A 24 -4.46 -0.56 -14.82
CA ALA A 24 -3.73 0.11 -15.89
C ALA A 24 -3.82 -0.66 -17.22
N PHE A 25 -3.66 -2.00 -17.17
CA PHE A 25 -3.82 -2.86 -18.34
C PHE A 25 -5.22 -2.78 -18.96
N LEU A 26 -6.27 -2.85 -18.13
CA LEU A 26 -7.66 -2.71 -18.59
C LEU A 26 -7.92 -1.32 -19.19
N TYR A 27 -7.42 -0.25 -18.57
CA TYR A 27 -7.55 1.11 -19.08
C TYR A 27 -6.93 1.25 -20.48
N PHE A 28 -5.68 0.81 -20.66
CA PHE A 28 -5.01 0.86 -21.97
C PHE A 28 -5.72 0.03 -23.03
N LYS A 29 -6.30 -1.12 -22.67
CA LYS A 29 -7.09 -1.93 -23.59
C LYS A 29 -8.40 -1.25 -24.01
N THR A 30 -8.99 -0.42 -23.14
CA THR A 30 -10.31 0.18 -23.36
C THR A 30 -10.25 1.50 -24.14
N VAL A 31 -9.15 2.26 -24.07
CA VAL A 31 -9.03 3.60 -24.71
C VAL A 31 -8.72 3.55 -26.21
N VAL A 32 -8.31 2.39 -26.76
CA VAL A 32 -7.78 2.29 -28.15
C VAL A 32 -8.85 1.95 -29.21
N GLY A 33 -10.12 1.77 -28.85
CA GLY A 33 -11.19 1.52 -29.83
C GLY A 33 -11.60 2.79 -30.57
N GLN A 34 -11.45 2.84 -31.90
CA GLN A 34 -11.87 3.97 -32.76
C GLN A 34 -13.34 3.83 -33.18
N PRO A 35 -14.29 4.59 -32.59
CA PRO A 35 -15.72 4.47 -32.87
C PRO A 35 -16.17 5.22 -34.14
N SER A 36 -15.27 5.97 -34.78
CA SER A 36 -15.63 6.93 -35.84
C SER A 36 -15.97 6.28 -37.19
N ASN A 37 -15.37 5.14 -37.52
CA ASN A 37 -15.42 4.64 -38.90
C ASN A 37 -16.76 4.00 -39.27
N TYR A 38 -17.44 3.36 -38.31
CA TYR A 38 -18.77 2.77 -38.52
C TYR A 38 -19.82 3.82 -38.92
N VAL A 39 -19.86 4.96 -38.21
CA VAL A 39 -20.84 6.01 -38.48
C VAL A 39 -20.65 6.59 -39.89
N LEU A 40 -19.39 6.86 -40.27
CA LEU A 40 -19.07 7.34 -41.62
C LEU A 40 -19.43 6.29 -42.69
N ALA A 41 -19.12 5.02 -42.47
CA ALA A 41 -19.43 3.94 -43.42
C ALA A 41 -20.95 3.82 -43.66
N ARG A 42 -21.76 3.89 -42.59
CA ARG A 42 -23.22 3.84 -42.69
C ARG A 42 -23.82 5.07 -43.39
N ASP A 43 -23.25 6.25 -43.16
CA ASP A 43 -23.65 7.48 -43.84
C ASP A 43 -23.40 7.39 -45.35
N LEU A 44 -22.22 6.88 -45.75
CA LEU A 44 -21.89 6.65 -47.16
C LEU A 44 -22.89 5.69 -47.83
N ILE A 45 -23.23 4.56 -47.18
CA ILE A 45 -24.26 3.64 -47.69
C ILE A 45 -25.60 4.35 -47.87
N SER A 46 -26.00 5.15 -46.89
CA SER A 46 -27.28 5.89 -46.93
C SER A 46 -27.30 6.88 -48.10
N HIS A 47 -26.18 7.54 -48.36
CA HIS A 47 -26.02 8.47 -49.49
C HIS A 47 -26.10 7.75 -50.84
N ILE A 48 -25.46 6.58 -50.97
CA ILE A 48 -25.57 5.74 -52.18
C ILE A 48 -27.02 5.29 -52.40
N LYS A 49 -27.74 4.92 -51.33
CA LYS A 49 -29.16 4.52 -51.42
C LYS A 49 -30.03 5.68 -51.92
N GLN A 50 -29.76 6.90 -51.47
CA GLN A 50 -30.45 8.11 -51.95
C GLN A 50 -30.15 8.36 -53.44
N LEU A 51 -28.89 8.28 -53.85
CA LEU A 51 -28.50 8.42 -55.26
C LEU A 51 -29.16 7.35 -56.13
N ASN A 52 -29.28 6.10 -55.66
CA ASN A 52 -29.99 5.05 -56.39
C ASN A 52 -31.47 5.42 -56.64
N ALA A 53 -32.18 5.93 -55.63
CA ALA A 53 -33.58 6.34 -55.77
C ALA A 53 -33.73 7.55 -56.70
N GLN A 54 -32.80 8.51 -56.63
CA GLN A 54 -32.75 9.63 -57.56
C GLN A 54 -32.49 9.15 -58.99
N TRP A 55 -31.57 8.22 -59.18
CA TRP A 55 -31.23 7.66 -60.48
C TRP A 55 -32.43 6.95 -61.13
N GLU A 56 -33.18 6.16 -60.37
CA GLU A 56 -34.45 5.57 -60.83
C GLU A 56 -35.45 6.64 -61.29
N THR A 57 -35.57 7.72 -60.51
CA THR A 57 -36.45 8.85 -60.85
C THR A 57 -36.00 9.54 -62.15
N GLU A 58 -34.70 9.75 -62.34
CA GLU A 58 -34.17 10.37 -63.56
C GLU A 58 -34.36 9.46 -64.78
N VAL A 59 -34.24 8.14 -64.64
CA VAL A 59 -34.56 7.18 -65.72
C VAL A 59 -36.02 7.32 -66.15
N LEU A 60 -36.95 7.40 -65.20
CA LEU A 60 -38.38 7.63 -65.47
C LEU A 60 -38.63 9.00 -66.12
N LYS A 61 -37.93 10.04 -65.67
CA LYS A 61 -38.02 11.38 -66.29
C LYS A 61 -37.50 11.37 -67.72
N ALA A 62 -36.36 10.73 -67.98
CA ALA A 62 -35.78 10.63 -69.32
C ALA A 62 -36.68 9.90 -70.32
N ARG A 63 -37.55 9.00 -69.83
CA ARG A 63 -38.61 8.38 -70.64
C ARG A 63 -39.69 9.37 -71.08
N ILE A 64 -40.10 10.28 -70.22
CA ILE A 64 -41.22 11.21 -70.46
C ILE A 64 -40.75 12.56 -71.05
N ALA A 65 -39.53 12.97 -70.75
CA ALA A 65 -39.01 14.28 -71.10
C ALA A 65 -38.79 14.46 -72.60
N ILE A 66 -39.10 15.66 -73.08
CA ILE A 66 -38.96 16.09 -74.48
C ILE A 66 -37.51 16.53 -74.78
N THR A 67 -36.69 16.87 -73.77
CA THR A 67 -35.32 17.43 -73.90
C THR A 67 -34.23 16.36 -73.87
N HIS A 68 -33.20 16.44 -74.75
CA HIS A 68 -32.18 15.37 -75.00
C HIS A 68 -31.10 15.23 -73.91
N ASP A 69 -31.38 15.66 -72.69
CA ASP A 69 -30.37 15.66 -71.63
C ASP A 69 -30.31 14.31 -70.91
N TYR A 70 -29.21 13.59 -71.12
CA TYR A 70 -28.92 12.32 -70.45
C TYR A 70 -27.82 12.46 -69.38
N ASP A 71 -27.29 13.66 -69.13
CA ASP A 71 -26.29 13.89 -68.09
C ASP A 71 -26.79 13.47 -66.69
N PRO A 72 -28.07 13.71 -66.32
CA PRO A 72 -28.64 13.20 -65.06
C PRO A 72 -28.64 11.68 -64.90
N LEU A 73 -28.47 10.91 -65.99
CA LEU A 73 -28.37 9.44 -65.93
C LEU A 73 -26.93 8.95 -65.73
N VAL A 74 -25.93 9.78 -65.99
CA VAL A 74 -24.51 9.44 -65.90
C VAL A 74 -23.91 9.87 -64.56
N MET A 75 -24.32 11.04 -64.06
CA MET A 75 -23.80 11.62 -62.81
C MET A 75 -23.92 10.68 -61.60
N PRO A 76 -25.08 10.03 -61.33
CA PRO A 76 -25.21 9.13 -60.18
C PRO A 76 -24.23 7.96 -60.22
N VAL A 77 -23.88 7.45 -61.40
CA VAL A 77 -22.92 6.34 -61.55
C VAL A 77 -21.53 6.76 -61.07
N GLN A 78 -21.10 7.97 -61.43
CA GLN A 78 -19.79 8.49 -61.02
C GLN A 78 -19.74 8.75 -59.51
N GLU A 79 -20.79 9.38 -58.96
CA GLU A 79 -20.89 9.69 -57.53
C GLU A 79 -20.97 8.42 -56.68
N ILE A 80 -21.77 7.43 -57.08
CA ILE A 80 -21.86 6.14 -56.37
C ILE A 80 -20.51 5.43 -56.36
N ASN A 81 -19.78 5.41 -57.48
CA ASN A 81 -18.44 4.81 -57.52
C ASN A 81 -17.45 5.53 -56.57
N GLN A 82 -17.50 6.86 -56.49
CA GLN A 82 -16.65 7.63 -55.58
C GLN A 82 -16.98 7.34 -54.11
N LEU A 83 -18.27 7.35 -53.76
CA LEU A 83 -18.73 7.04 -52.40
C LEU A 83 -18.42 5.60 -52.02
N TRP A 84 -18.57 4.65 -52.94
CA TRP A 84 -18.25 3.24 -52.74
C TRP A 84 -16.75 3.02 -52.51
N ASN A 85 -15.89 3.67 -53.29
CA ASN A 85 -14.44 3.57 -53.07
C ASN A 85 -14.02 4.12 -51.69
N ARG A 86 -14.64 5.22 -51.25
CA ARG A 86 -14.40 5.77 -49.91
C ARG A 86 -14.93 4.86 -48.81
N PHE A 87 -16.09 4.24 -49.04
CA PHE A 87 -16.66 3.25 -48.15
C PHE A 87 -15.72 2.05 -47.99
N ASP A 88 -15.25 1.47 -49.09
CA ASP A 88 -14.37 0.31 -49.11
C ASP A 88 -13.07 0.56 -48.31
N GLN A 89 -12.46 1.74 -48.47
CA GLN A 89 -11.29 2.14 -47.68
C GLN A 89 -11.55 2.20 -46.18
N LEU A 90 -12.74 2.68 -45.76
CA LEU A 90 -13.11 2.78 -44.35
C LEU A 90 -13.49 1.43 -43.75
N SER A 91 -14.04 0.53 -44.55
CA SER A 91 -14.49 -0.79 -44.13
C SER A 91 -13.43 -1.88 -44.20
N GLN A 92 -12.15 -1.59 -44.43
CA GLN A 92 -11.06 -2.60 -44.44
C GLN A 92 -10.70 -3.17 -43.03
N GLN A 93 -11.67 -3.28 -42.13
CA GLN A 93 -11.46 -3.76 -40.77
C GLN A 93 -11.74 -5.27 -40.65
N ASN A 94 -11.39 -5.85 -39.50
CA ASN A 94 -11.75 -7.24 -39.20
C ASN A 94 -13.27 -7.35 -38.99
N HIS A 95 -13.97 -7.87 -39.99
CA HIS A 95 -15.37 -8.24 -39.90
C HIS A 95 -15.55 -9.55 -39.13
N ASN A 96 -16.67 -9.68 -38.42
CA ASN A 96 -16.96 -10.91 -37.67
C ASN A 96 -17.25 -12.10 -38.57
N ASP A 97 -17.89 -11.84 -39.72
CA ASP A 97 -18.13 -12.84 -40.76
C ASP A 97 -17.53 -12.34 -42.10
N PRO A 98 -16.22 -12.60 -42.33
CA PRO A 98 -15.55 -12.17 -43.55
C PRO A 98 -16.18 -12.77 -44.82
N ALA A 99 -16.74 -13.97 -44.75
CA ALA A 99 -17.33 -14.63 -45.90
C ALA A 99 -18.65 -13.97 -46.30
N ALA A 100 -19.54 -13.71 -45.33
CA ALA A 100 -20.77 -12.96 -45.57
C ALA A 100 -20.48 -11.52 -46.03
N TRP A 101 -19.44 -10.89 -45.47
CA TRP A 101 -18.99 -9.57 -45.91
C TRP A 101 -18.57 -9.56 -47.38
N THR A 102 -17.65 -10.44 -47.77
CA THR A 102 -17.20 -10.53 -49.17
C THR A 102 -18.35 -10.85 -50.11
N ALA A 103 -19.26 -11.75 -49.73
CA ALA A 103 -20.44 -12.09 -50.53
C ALA A 103 -21.39 -10.90 -50.72
N GLY A 104 -21.72 -10.16 -49.64
CA GLY A 104 -22.59 -8.99 -49.70
C GLY A 104 -21.96 -7.85 -50.52
N HIS A 105 -20.67 -7.62 -50.32
CA HIS A 105 -19.89 -6.62 -51.07
C HIS A 105 -19.89 -6.93 -52.58
N GLN A 106 -19.63 -8.19 -52.95
CA GLN A 106 -19.65 -8.63 -54.34
C GLN A 106 -21.04 -8.54 -54.96
N ALA A 107 -22.09 -8.96 -54.23
CA ALA A 107 -23.47 -8.90 -54.69
C ALA A 107 -23.95 -7.46 -54.96
N PHE A 108 -23.49 -6.48 -54.18
CA PHE A 108 -23.75 -5.06 -54.47
C PHE A 108 -23.06 -4.62 -55.76
N ILE A 109 -21.77 -4.93 -55.92
CA ILE A 109 -20.99 -4.52 -57.11
C ILE A 109 -21.63 -5.09 -58.38
N GLU A 110 -21.99 -6.37 -58.38
CA GLU A 110 -22.64 -7.03 -59.51
C GLU A 110 -23.98 -6.39 -59.85
N ALA A 111 -24.84 -6.17 -58.84
CA ALA A 111 -26.14 -5.50 -59.05
C ALA A 111 -25.99 -4.07 -59.59
N PHE A 112 -25.01 -3.31 -59.07
CA PHE A 112 -24.75 -1.94 -59.52
C PHE A 112 -24.23 -1.90 -60.96
N GLN A 113 -23.29 -2.79 -61.32
CA GLN A 113 -22.78 -2.91 -62.68
C GLN A 113 -23.86 -3.35 -63.67
N GLU A 114 -24.71 -4.30 -63.28
CA GLU A 114 -25.85 -4.75 -64.09
C GLU A 114 -26.81 -3.59 -64.36
N LYS A 115 -27.17 -2.81 -63.34
CA LYS A 115 -28.05 -1.64 -63.47
C LYS A 115 -27.44 -0.57 -64.36
N ALA A 116 -26.15 -0.25 -64.18
CA ALA A 116 -25.45 0.69 -65.04
C ALA A 116 -25.46 0.26 -66.51
N GLY A 117 -25.23 -1.03 -66.78
CA GLY A 117 -25.29 -1.59 -68.12
C GLY A 117 -26.71 -1.59 -68.73
N LEU A 118 -27.76 -1.73 -67.93
CA LEU A 118 -29.15 -1.58 -68.40
C LEU A 118 -29.50 -0.12 -68.69
N VAL A 119 -29.06 0.82 -67.85
CA VAL A 119 -29.29 2.26 -68.07
C VAL A 119 -28.62 2.76 -69.35
N GLU A 120 -27.41 2.28 -69.67
CA GLU A 120 -26.75 2.62 -70.95
C GLU A 120 -27.50 2.07 -72.17
N ARG A 121 -28.01 0.83 -72.09
CA ARG A 121 -28.89 0.27 -73.13
C ARG A 121 -30.17 1.09 -73.25
N PHE A 122 -30.80 1.44 -72.13
CA PHE A 122 -31.98 2.30 -72.10
C PHE A 122 -31.72 3.64 -72.79
N LYS A 123 -30.61 4.32 -72.51
CA LYS A 123 -30.25 5.59 -73.19
C LYS A 123 -30.23 5.44 -74.70
N THR A 124 -29.64 4.36 -75.20
CA THR A 124 -29.51 4.10 -76.64
C THR A 124 -30.87 3.85 -77.28
N HIS A 125 -31.67 2.92 -76.73
CA HIS A 125 -32.99 2.59 -77.27
C HIS A 125 -33.99 3.75 -77.13
N ASN A 126 -33.97 4.44 -75.99
CA ASN A 126 -34.84 5.59 -75.74
C ASN A 126 -34.50 6.77 -76.67
N ALA A 127 -33.23 7.01 -76.99
CA ALA A 127 -32.84 8.03 -77.95
C ALA A 127 -33.38 7.73 -79.36
N VAL A 128 -33.30 6.49 -79.82
CA VAL A 128 -33.81 6.06 -81.13
C VAL A 128 -35.34 6.19 -81.19
N LEU A 129 -36.03 5.68 -80.17
CA LEU A 129 -37.49 5.80 -80.03
C LEU A 129 -37.91 7.27 -80.07
N ARG A 130 -37.27 8.11 -79.27
CA ARG A 130 -37.65 9.50 -79.13
C ARG A 130 -37.35 10.34 -80.37
N ASN A 131 -36.24 10.09 -81.05
CA ASN A 131 -35.94 10.75 -82.32
C ASN A 131 -37.03 10.43 -83.35
N SER A 132 -37.53 9.20 -83.36
CA SER A 132 -38.62 8.81 -84.26
C SER A 132 -39.95 9.47 -83.87
N LEU A 133 -40.29 9.49 -82.58
CA LEU A 133 -41.51 10.16 -82.09
C LEU A 133 -41.50 11.67 -82.35
N ALA A 134 -40.36 12.33 -82.18
CA ALA A 134 -40.21 13.77 -82.42
C ALA A 134 -40.33 14.12 -83.91
N PHE A 135 -39.96 13.20 -84.81
CA PHE A 135 -40.02 13.42 -86.26
C PHE A 135 -41.43 13.17 -86.83
N LEU A 136 -42.27 12.35 -86.18
CA LEU A 136 -43.60 11.98 -86.68
C LEU A 136 -44.49 13.17 -87.09
N PRO A 137 -44.66 14.23 -86.29
CA PRO A 137 -45.51 15.37 -86.69
C PRO A 137 -44.97 16.09 -87.92
N THR A 138 -43.65 16.24 -88.03
CA THR A 138 -43.01 16.89 -89.19
C THR A 138 -43.14 16.05 -90.46
N ALA A 139 -43.05 14.72 -90.35
CA ALA A 139 -43.25 13.81 -91.46
C ALA A 139 -44.70 13.86 -91.98
N GLU A 140 -45.67 13.89 -91.07
CA GLU A 140 -47.09 13.99 -91.42
C GLU A 140 -47.42 15.35 -92.03
N ASP A 141 -46.93 16.46 -91.47
CA ASP A 141 -47.08 17.81 -92.02
C ASP A 141 -46.55 17.91 -93.47
N ASP A 142 -45.47 17.20 -93.82
CA ASP A 142 -44.94 17.17 -95.18
C ASP A 142 -45.87 16.42 -96.14
N ILE A 143 -46.41 15.28 -95.72
CA ILE A 143 -47.39 14.52 -96.49
C ILE A 143 -48.67 15.35 -96.70
N GLN A 144 -49.21 15.98 -95.66
CA GLN A 144 -50.41 16.82 -95.76
C GLN A 144 -50.20 18.03 -96.67
N ARG A 145 -49.06 18.73 -96.57
CA ARG A 145 -48.75 19.87 -97.44
C ARG A 145 -48.69 19.47 -98.91
N ARG A 146 -48.13 18.31 -99.23
CA ARG A 146 -48.05 17.82 -100.61
C ARG A 146 -49.41 17.33 -101.13
N LEU A 147 -50.20 16.64 -100.31
CA LEU A 147 -51.58 16.25 -100.64
C LEU A 147 -52.47 17.49 -100.88
N ALA A 148 -52.25 18.56 -100.11
CA ALA A 148 -52.96 19.82 -100.30
C ALA A 148 -52.57 20.54 -101.62
N GLY A 149 -51.44 20.21 -102.25
CA GLY A 149 -51.01 20.77 -103.53
C GLY A 149 -51.55 20.07 -104.78
N LEU A 150 -52.30 18.96 -104.61
CA LEU A 150 -52.89 18.19 -105.71
C LEU A 150 -54.14 18.90 -106.29
N ASP A 151 -54.50 18.57 -107.54
CA ASP A 151 -55.73 19.06 -108.17
C ASP A 151 -57.01 18.54 -107.47
N ASP A 152 -58.15 19.22 -107.64
CA ASP A 152 -59.37 18.91 -106.88
C ASP A 152 -59.94 17.50 -107.16
N GLN A 153 -59.66 16.90 -108.34
CA GLN A 153 -60.10 15.55 -108.67
C GLN A 153 -59.23 14.48 -107.99
N ALA A 154 -57.90 14.65 -108.00
CA ALA A 154 -56.96 13.77 -107.30
C ALA A 154 -57.09 13.93 -105.78
N ARG A 155 -57.39 15.13 -105.28
CA ARG A 155 -57.57 15.37 -103.85
C ARG A 155 -58.71 14.53 -103.25
N LEU A 156 -59.78 14.30 -104.01
CA LEU A 156 -60.90 13.44 -103.61
C LEU A 156 -60.56 11.94 -103.66
N SER A 157 -59.71 11.49 -104.58
CA SER A 157 -59.25 10.09 -104.61
C SER A 157 -58.24 9.78 -103.51
N GLU A 158 -57.37 10.74 -103.18
CA GLU A 158 -56.29 10.55 -102.20
C GLU A 158 -56.70 10.91 -100.75
N GLN A 159 -57.92 11.40 -100.52
CA GLN A 159 -58.41 11.78 -99.18
C GLN A 159 -58.42 10.59 -98.21
N THR A 160 -58.69 9.38 -98.71
CA THR A 160 -58.66 8.15 -97.89
C THR A 160 -57.25 7.88 -97.37
N ILE A 161 -56.21 8.17 -98.16
CA ILE A 161 -54.82 7.99 -97.78
C ILE A 161 -54.40 9.01 -96.71
N ALA A 162 -54.90 10.24 -96.81
CA ALA A 162 -54.69 11.25 -95.77
C ALA A 162 -55.25 10.80 -94.41
N ILE A 163 -56.46 10.22 -94.42
CA ILE A 163 -57.12 9.68 -93.22
C ILE A 163 -56.35 8.47 -92.68
N ASP A 164 -56.00 7.50 -93.53
CA ASP A 164 -55.22 6.32 -93.14
C ASP A 164 -53.85 6.71 -92.54
N THR A 165 -53.21 7.76 -93.10
CA THR A 165 -51.94 8.31 -92.60
C THR A 165 -52.11 8.94 -91.22
N TYR A 166 -53.19 9.70 -91.00
CA TYR A 166 -53.51 10.31 -89.72
C TYR A 166 -53.87 9.28 -88.65
N ASP A 167 -54.66 8.27 -89.00
CA ASP A 167 -55.02 7.16 -88.11
C ASP A 167 -53.79 6.36 -87.70
N LEU A 168 -52.85 6.14 -88.63
CA LEU A 168 -51.57 5.49 -88.33
C LEU A 168 -50.69 6.36 -87.41
N LEU A 169 -50.61 7.67 -87.64
CA LEU A 169 -49.90 8.60 -86.77
C LEU A 169 -50.47 8.55 -85.35
N LEU A 170 -51.80 8.68 -85.22
CA LEU A 170 -52.49 8.67 -83.93
C LEU A 170 -52.28 7.33 -83.20
N SER A 171 -52.46 6.21 -83.90
CA SER A 171 -52.22 4.87 -83.34
C SER A 171 -50.77 4.71 -82.87
N SER A 172 -49.81 5.26 -83.61
CA SER A 172 -48.38 5.22 -83.26
C SER A 172 -48.06 6.06 -82.03
N LEU A 173 -48.65 7.26 -81.90
CA LEU A 173 -48.50 8.12 -80.72
C LEU A 173 -49.20 7.51 -79.49
N GLU A 174 -50.37 6.91 -79.67
CA GLU A 174 -51.07 6.19 -78.60
C GLU A 174 -50.25 4.99 -78.12
N PHE A 175 -49.70 4.18 -79.03
CA PHE A 175 -48.85 3.04 -78.69
C PHE A 175 -47.56 3.46 -77.97
N ALA A 176 -47.01 4.61 -78.32
CA ALA A 176 -45.84 5.19 -77.65
C ALA A 176 -46.13 5.58 -76.19
N GLN A 177 -47.38 5.88 -75.85
CA GLN A 177 -47.81 6.13 -74.47
C GLN A 177 -48.22 4.84 -73.75
N VAL A 178 -48.97 3.97 -74.43
CA VAL A 178 -49.51 2.73 -73.90
C VAL A 178 -49.26 1.59 -74.89
N SER A 179 -48.24 0.78 -74.61
CA SER A 179 -47.92 -0.39 -75.43
C SER A 179 -48.88 -1.54 -75.14
N SER A 180 -49.50 -2.10 -76.17
CA SER A 180 -50.27 -3.35 -76.11
C SER A 180 -50.20 -4.09 -77.43
N ASP A 181 -50.38 -5.41 -77.40
CA ASP A 181 -50.33 -6.27 -78.58
C ASP A 181 -51.41 -5.90 -79.61
N ASP A 182 -52.61 -5.52 -79.14
CA ASP A 182 -53.70 -5.07 -80.00
C ASP A 182 -53.32 -3.80 -80.77
N ARG A 183 -52.73 -2.80 -80.09
CA ARG A 183 -52.28 -1.57 -80.72
C ARG A 183 -51.09 -1.79 -81.67
N ALA A 184 -50.19 -2.72 -81.32
CA ALA A 184 -49.11 -3.11 -82.22
C ALA A 184 -49.65 -3.75 -83.51
N ALA A 185 -50.69 -4.59 -83.41
CA ALA A 185 -51.37 -5.18 -84.56
C ALA A 185 -52.07 -4.12 -85.43
N ASP A 186 -52.74 -3.14 -84.82
CA ASP A 186 -53.37 -2.01 -85.53
C ASP A 186 -52.34 -1.22 -86.36
N ILE A 187 -51.18 -0.91 -85.76
CA ILE A 187 -50.07 -0.22 -86.44
C ILE A 187 -49.53 -1.05 -87.61
N LEU A 188 -49.34 -2.36 -87.43
CA LEU A 188 -48.89 -3.26 -88.50
C LEU A 188 -49.89 -3.29 -89.68
N VAL A 189 -51.20 -3.31 -89.38
CA VAL A 189 -52.24 -3.23 -90.41
C VAL A 189 -52.17 -1.89 -91.12
N GLY A 190 -52.04 -0.79 -90.38
CA GLY A 190 -51.92 0.56 -90.96
C GLY A 190 -50.67 0.73 -91.84
N LEU A 191 -49.52 0.22 -91.41
CA LEU A 191 -48.28 0.20 -92.21
C LEU A 191 -48.47 -0.57 -93.53
N ASN A 192 -49.10 -1.75 -93.49
CA ASN A 192 -49.37 -2.54 -94.69
C ASN A 192 -50.34 -1.83 -95.65
N LYS A 193 -51.40 -1.20 -95.11
CA LYS A 193 -52.33 -0.38 -95.91
C LYS A 193 -51.61 0.78 -96.59
N LEU A 194 -50.78 1.50 -95.84
CA LEU A 194 -50.03 2.65 -96.34
C LEU A 194 -49.02 2.23 -97.43
N ALA A 195 -48.37 1.08 -97.29
CA ALA A 195 -47.48 0.51 -98.31
C ALA A 195 -48.22 0.21 -99.64
N VAL A 196 -49.43 -0.34 -99.58
CA VAL A 196 -50.27 -0.59 -100.77
C VAL A 196 -50.77 0.73 -101.39
N ASN A 197 -51.16 1.68 -100.55
CA ASN A 197 -51.62 3.00 -100.97
C ASN A 197 -50.50 3.83 -101.62
N LYS A 198 -49.25 3.66 -101.17
CA LYS A 198 -48.06 4.31 -101.76
C LYS A 198 -47.95 4.05 -103.27
N GLU A 199 -48.17 2.83 -103.71
CA GLU A 199 -48.12 2.44 -105.13
C GLU A 199 -49.17 3.15 -106.01
N ARG A 200 -50.20 3.73 -105.39
CA ARG A 200 -51.27 4.49 -106.07
C ARG A 200 -51.01 6.00 -106.05
N LEU A 201 -50.11 6.47 -105.20
CA LEU A 201 -49.75 7.88 -105.09
C LEU A 201 -48.77 8.31 -106.20
N PRO A 202 -48.74 9.60 -106.56
CA PRO A 202 -47.70 10.16 -107.41
C PRO A 202 -46.29 9.93 -106.85
N GLU A 203 -45.30 9.69 -107.71
CA GLU A 203 -43.88 9.50 -107.34
C GLU A 203 -43.34 10.49 -106.28
N PRO A 204 -43.64 11.80 -106.33
CA PRO A 204 -43.16 12.76 -105.32
C PRO A 204 -43.68 12.53 -103.88
N MET A 205 -44.65 11.64 -103.70
CA MET A 205 -45.25 11.26 -102.41
C MET A 205 -44.65 9.98 -101.82
N HIS A 206 -43.91 9.19 -102.62
CA HIS A 206 -43.39 7.90 -102.16
C HIS A 206 -42.36 8.07 -101.04
N GLU A 207 -41.42 9.00 -101.22
CA GLU A 207 -40.36 9.27 -100.23
C GLU A 207 -40.92 9.73 -98.87
N PRO A 208 -41.81 10.74 -98.76
CA PRO A 208 -42.42 11.12 -97.48
C PRO A 208 -43.15 9.97 -96.77
N VAL A 209 -43.89 9.16 -97.54
CA VAL A 209 -44.64 8.01 -97.00
C VAL A 209 -43.70 6.90 -96.50
N GLU A 210 -42.61 6.64 -97.21
CA GLU A 210 -41.58 5.70 -96.77
C GLU A 210 -40.87 6.18 -95.50
N ILE A 211 -40.53 7.46 -95.42
CA ILE A 211 -39.90 8.05 -94.24
C ILE A 211 -40.82 7.90 -93.01
N LEU A 212 -42.11 8.24 -93.13
CA LEU A 212 -43.08 8.07 -92.06
C LEU A 212 -43.18 6.59 -91.64
N SER A 213 -43.34 5.68 -92.61
CA SER A 213 -43.49 4.24 -92.36
C SER A 213 -42.27 3.66 -91.65
N ASN A 214 -41.06 4.12 -92.00
CA ASN A 214 -39.82 3.72 -91.34
C ASN A 214 -39.79 4.19 -89.87
N HIS A 215 -40.16 5.44 -89.58
CA HIS A 215 -40.21 5.93 -88.20
C HIS A 215 -41.29 5.24 -87.36
N VAL A 216 -42.46 4.95 -87.93
CA VAL A 216 -43.51 4.16 -87.26
C VAL A 216 -43.03 2.73 -86.97
N SER A 217 -42.31 2.09 -87.90
CA SER A 217 -41.72 0.76 -87.70
C SER A 217 -40.65 0.76 -86.61
N VAL A 218 -39.84 1.82 -86.53
CA VAL A 218 -38.87 2.00 -85.43
C VAL A 218 -39.60 2.13 -84.10
N ILE A 219 -40.66 2.93 -84.01
CA ILE A 219 -41.46 3.05 -82.77
C ILE A 219 -42.03 1.71 -82.34
N LEU A 220 -42.62 0.97 -83.29
CA LEU A 220 -43.18 -0.36 -83.03
C LEU A 220 -42.14 -1.33 -82.45
N ARG A 221 -40.89 -1.26 -82.91
CA ARG A 221 -39.79 -2.13 -82.46
C ARG A 221 -39.15 -1.67 -81.15
N GLU A 222 -38.89 -0.37 -81.00
CA GLU A 222 -38.11 0.15 -79.86
C GLU A 222 -38.97 0.34 -78.60
N GLN A 223 -40.27 0.62 -78.75
CA GLN A 223 -41.16 0.88 -77.62
C GLN A 223 -41.24 -0.29 -76.61
N PRO A 224 -41.44 -1.56 -77.03
CA PRO A 224 -41.43 -2.70 -76.10
C PRO A 224 -40.07 -2.88 -75.42
N VAL A 225 -38.97 -2.69 -76.15
CA VAL A 225 -37.61 -2.84 -75.62
C VAL A 225 -37.34 -1.82 -74.52
N VAL A 226 -37.73 -0.56 -74.72
CA VAL A 226 -37.55 0.47 -73.70
C VAL A 226 -38.41 0.19 -72.46
N ASN A 227 -39.63 -0.33 -72.62
CA ASN A 227 -40.48 -0.71 -71.49
C ASN A 227 -39.88 -1.88 -70.68
N GLU A 228 -39.38 -2.90 -71.37
CA GLU A 228 -38.69 -4.03 -70.72
C GLU A 228 -37.44 -3.55 -69.96
N LEU A 229 -36.65 -2.66 -70.56
CA LEU A 229 -35.48 -2.09 -69.89
C LEU A 229 -35.85 -1.30 -68.63
N LEU A 230 -36.93 -0.51 -68.65
CA LEU A 230 -37.41 0.21 -67.47
C LEU A 230 -37.82 -0.74 -66.34
N GLU A 231 -38.54 -1.81 -66.67
CA GLU A 231 -38.93 -2.84 -65.69
C GLU A 231 -37.70 -3.52 -65.09
N ARG A 232 -36.72 -3.91 -65.92
CA ARG A 232 -35.49 -4.53 -65.46
C ARG A 232 -34.66 -3.60 -64.59
N ILE A 233 -34.49 -2.33 -64.96
CA ILE A 233 -33.74 -1.32 -64.19
C ILE A 233 -34.33 -1.14 -62.78
N THR A 234 -35.65 -1.07 -62.68
CA THR A 234 -36.35 -0.87 -61.40
C THR A 234 -36.42 -2.14 -60.55
N SER A 235 -36.31 -3.33 -61.16
CA SER A 235 -36.28 -4.60 -60.44
C SER A 235 -34.95 -4.93 -59.75
N ILE A 236 -33.84 -4.26 -60.11
CA ILE A 236 -32.53 -4.56 -59.53
C ILE A 236 -32.47 -4.10 -58.05
N PRO A 237 -32.18 -5.02 -57.11
CA PRO A 237 -32.36 -4.77 -55.68
C PRO A 237 -31.16 -4.05 -55.02
N ILE A 238 -30.67 -2.94 -55.59
CA ILE A 238 -29.51 -2.20 -55.04
C ILE A 238 -29.73 -1.80 -53.58
N ALA A 239 -30.91 -1.23 -53.27
CA ALA A 239 -31.27 -0.83 -51.92
C ALA A 239 -31.21 -2.00 -50.92
N GLN A 240 -31.65 -3.20 -51.33
CA GLN A 240 -31.59 -4.39 -50.49
C GLN A 240 -30.15 -4.85 -50.27
N ARG A 241 -29.29 -4.84 -51.31
CA ARG A 241 -27.86 -5.19 -51.16
C ARG A 241 -27.15 -4.26 -50.18
N LEU A 242 -27.45 -2.97 -50.23
CA LEU A 242 -26.92 -1.99 -49.28
C LEU A 242 -27.45 -2.21 -47.85
N ASP A 243 -28.71 -2.62 -47.70
CA ASP A 243 -29.30 -2.96 -46.40
C ASP A 243 -28.66 -4.23 -45.80
N GLU A 244 -28.34 -5.23 -46.62
CA GLU A 244 -27.59 -6.44 -46.23
C GLU A 244 -26.21 -6.07 -45.66
N ILE A 245 -25.47 -5.20 -46.36
CA ILE A 245 -24.16 -4.71 -45.89
C ILE A 245 -24.30 -3.88 -44.60
N THR A 246 -25.33 -3.03 -44.53
CA THR A 246 -25.62 -2.25 -43.31
C THR A 246 -25.91 -3.17 -42.13
N HIS A 247 -26.60 -4.28 -42.35
CA HIS A 247 -26.86 -5.27 -41.31
C HIS A 247 -25.56 -5.92 -40.79
N LEU A 248 -24.62 -6.26 -41.69
CA LEU A 248 -23.31 -6.78 -41.31
C LEU A 248 -22.50 -5.75 -40.50
N LEU A 249 -22.48 -4.48 -40.91
CA LEU A 249 -21.85 -3.40 -40.15
C LEU A 249 -22.47 -3.21 -38.77
N ASN A 250 -23.80 -3.31 -38.66
CA ASN A 250 -24.49 -3.21 -37.37
C ASN A 250 -24.13 -4.38 -36.45
N ALA A 251 -23.99 -5.60 -37.00
CA ALA A 251 -23.57 -6.77 -36.25
C ALA A 251 -22.12 -6.61 -35.74
N ASP A 252 -21.21 -6.12 -36.59
CA ASP A 252 -19.83 -5.81 -36.21
C ASP A 252 -19.76 -4.76 -35.10
N GLN A 253 -20.49 -3.65 -35.24
CA GLN A 253 -20.56 -2.61 -34.23
C GLN A 253 -21.15 -3.14 -32.93
N SER A 254 -22.25 -3.89 -32.98
CA SER A 254 -22.88 -4.45 -31.78
C SER A 254 -21.94 -5.38 -31.02
N GLN A 255 -21.15 -6.19 -31.72
CA GLN A 255 -20.14 -7.04 -31.08
C GLN A 255 -19.01 -6.20 -30.45
N SER A 256 -18.54 -5.15 -31.12
CA SER A 256 -17.55 -4.22 -30.55
C SER A 256 -18.10 -3.55 -29.28
N ASP A 257 -19.33 -3.04 -29.33
CA ASP A 257 -19.99 -2.40 -28.19
C ASP A 257 -20.14 -3.36 -27.00
N LEU A 258 -20.47 -4.63 -27.24
CA LEU A 258 -20.53 -5.64 -26.18
C LEU A 258 -19.16 -5.93 -25.56
N GLN A 259 -18.10 -5.90 -26.34
CA GLN A 259 -16.73 -6.05 -25.82
C GLN A 259 -16.33 -4.83 -24.99
N ASP A 260 -16.64 -3.62 -25.46
CA ASP A 260 -16.37 -2.37 -24.76
C ASP A 260 -17.17 -2.27 -23.45
N GLN A 261 -18.44 -2.68 -23.45
CA GLN A 261 -19.26 -2.76 -22.24
C GLN A 261 -18.65 -3.73 -21.21
N LYS A 262 -18.23 -4.93 -21.64
CA LYS A 262 -17.55 -5.90 -20.74
C LYS A 262 -16.27 -5.32 -20.17
N ALA A 263 -15.46 -4.62 -20.99
CA ALA A 263 -14.24 -3.98 -20.53
C ALA A 263 -14.53 -2.89 -19.47
N HIS A 264 -15.53 -2.04 -19.70
CA HIS A 264 -15.98 -1.03 -18.74
C HIS A 264 -16.51 -1.66 -17.44
N GLN A 265 -17.29 -2.75 -17.53
CA GLN A 265 -17.76 -3.48 -16.35
C GLN A 265 -16.60 -4.04 -15.52
N TYR A 266 -15.60 -4.65 -16.16
CA TYR A 266 -14.40 -5.12 -15.47
C TYR A 266 -13.63 -3.96 -14.82
N LEU A 267 -13.49 -2.83 -15.50
CA LEU A 267 -12.84 -1.64 -14.94
C LEU A 267 -13.58 -1.11 -13.71
N LEU A 268 -14.93 -1.06 -13.73
CA LEU A 268 -15.75 -0.66 -12.58
C LEU A 268 -15.62 -1.62 -11.39
N LEU A 269 -15.69 -2.93 -11.63
CA LEU A 269 -15.48 -3.95 -10.58
C LEU A 269 -14.11 -3.80 -9.92
N PHE A 270 -13.10 -3.56 -10.75
CA PHE A 270 -11.72 -3.43 -10.30
C PHE A 270 -11.50 -2.14 -9.50
N ALA A 271 -12.07 -1.02 -9.95
CA ALA A 271 -12.07 0.25 -9.22
C ALA A 271 -12.78 0.11 -7.87
N ALA A 272 -13.94 -0.53 -7.83
CA ALA A 272 -14.68 -0.79 -6.58
C ALA A 272 -13.87 -1.63 -5.59
N LEU A 273 -13.19 -2.68 -6.06
CA LEU A 273 -12.33 -3.52 -5.22
C LEU A 273 -11.13 -2.73 -4.68
N LEU A 274 -10.57 -1.81 -5.47
CA LEU A 274 -9.50 -0.91 -5.05
C LEU A 274 -9.97 0.05 -3.95
N VAL A 275 -11.18 0.61 -4.08
CA VAL A 275 -11.79 1.47 -3.03
C VAL A 275 -12.01 0.68 -1.73
N ILE A 276 -12.55 -0.54 -1.81
CA ILE A 276 -12.74 -1.42 -0.64
C ILE A 276 -11.39 -1.73 0.02
N LEU A 277 -10.36 -2.02 -0.77
CA LEU A 277 -9.00 -2.27 -0.29
C LEU A 277 -8.42 -1.06 0.43
N ILE A 278 -8.54 0.15 -0.15
CA ILE A 278 -8.11 1.40 0.48
C ILE A 278 -8.84 1.63 1.80
N LEU A 279 -10.16 1.44 1.83
CA LEU A 279 -10.96 1.60 3.05
C LEU A 279 -10.53 0.60 4.12
N TYR A 280 -10.29 -0.65 3.75
CA TYR A 280 -9.77 -1.67 4.66
C TYR A 280 -8.39 -1.29 5.21
N LEU A 281 -7.46 -0.84 4.35
CA LEU A 281 -6.14 -0.36 4.78
C LEU A 281 -6.27 0.83 5.75
N ALA A 282 -7.15 1.79 5.46
CA ALA A 282 -7.38 2.95 6.31
C ALA A 282 -7.91 2.56 7.70
N VAL A 283 -8.94 1.71 7.76
CA VAL A 283 -9.50 1.21 9.03
C VAL A 283 -8.44 0.42 9.81
N ARG A 284 -7.68 -0.45 9.14
CA ARG A 284 -6.59 -1.21 9.76
C ARG A 284 -5.50 -0.29 10.31
N LEU A 285 -5.14 0.76 9.59
CA LEU A 285 -4.14 1.74 10.01
C LEU A 285 -4.59 2.47 11.27
N VAL A 286 -5.83 2.99 11.30
CA VAL A 286 -6.43 3.66 12.46
C VAL A 286 -6.46 2.73 13.68
N ARG A 287 -6.92 1.48 13.52
CA ARG A 287 -6.89 0.49 14.61
C ARG A 287 -5.48 0.22 15.12
N SER A 288 -4.50 0.10 14.22
CA SER A 288 -3.10 -0.12 14.59
C SER A 288 -2.55 1.06 15.40
N TYR A 289 -2.82 2.30 14.97
CA TYR A 289 -2.41 3.49 15.73
C TYR A 289 -3.07 3.57 17.10
N ALA A 290 -4.34 3.19 17.22
CA ALA A 290 -5.04 3.15 18.50
C ALA A 290 -4.42 2.14 19.47
N VAL A 291 -4.06 0.94 18.98
CA VAL A 291 -3.38 -0.09 19.79
C VAL A 291 -1.99 0.37 20.23
N ILE A 292 -1.20 0.92 19.31
CA ILE A 292 0.15 1.44 19.64
C ILE A 292 0.06 2.54 20.70
N ARG A 293 -0.90 3.47 20.57
CA ARG A 293 -1.11 4.53 21.55
C ARG A 293 -1.48 3.96 22.92
N ARG A 294 -2.39 2.99 22.99
CA ARG A 294 -2.80 2.33 24.24
C ARG A 294 -1.62 1.59 24.91
N VAL A 295 -0.81 0.89 24.13
CA VAL A 295 0.37 0.19 24.65
C VAL A 295 1.42 1.17 25.15
N ASN A 296 1.69 2.25 24.43
CA ASN A 296 2.64 3.28 24.88
C ASN A 296 2.16 3.95 26.17
N THR A 297 0.88 4.30 26.29
CA THR A 297 0.35 4.89 27.54
C THR A 297 0.44 3.92 28.72
N ALA A 298 0.17 2.62 28.50
CA ALA A 298 0.29 1.61 29.54
C ALA A 298 1.76 1.39 29.94
N LEU A 299 2.68 1.39 28.98
CA LEU A 299 4.11 1.27 29.22
C LEU A 299 4.65 2.48 29.99
N GLN A 300 4.23 3.69 29.63
CA GLN A 300 4.59 4.92 30.33
C GLN A 300 4.14 4.87 31.80
N SER A 301 2.86 4.53 32.05
CA SER A 301 2.34 4.41 33.41
C SER A 301 3.01 3.29 34.22
N ALA A 302 3.31 2.16 33.58
CA ALA A 302 4.05 1.08 34.22
C ALA A 302 5.49 1.49 34.59
N ASN A 303 6.17 2.25 33.72
CA ASN A 303 7.49 2.79 34.01
C ASN A 303 7.46 3.79 35.17
N GLU A 304 6.53 4.76 35.15
CA GLU A 304 6.37 5.73 36.25
C GLU A 304 6.10 5.03 37.59
N HIS A 305 5.25 4.00 37.59
CA HIS A 305 4.99 3.21 38.79
C HIS A 305 6.22 2.41 39.25
N LEU A 306 7.01 1.88 38.30
CA LEU A 306 8.25 1.18 38.61
C LEU A 306 9.29 2.12 39.20
N GLU A 307 9.44 3.32 38.63
CA GLU A 307 10.34 4.37 39.12
C GLU A 307 9.99 4.77 40.56
N HIS A 308 8.70 5.04 40.84
CA HIS A 308 8.25 5.35 42.19
C HIS A 308 8.55 4.20 43.18
N ARG A 309 8.27 2.95 42.79
CA ARG A 309 8.58 1.78 43.64
C ARG A 309 10.08 1.61 43.86
N VAL A 310 10.91 1.86 42.86
CA VAL A 310 12.36 1.80 43.00
C VAL A 310 12.84 2.89 43.96
N GLU A 311 12.32 4.11 43.85
CA GLU A 311 12.67 5.21 44.74
C GLU A 311 12.28 4.92 46.20
N GLU A 312 11.05 4.45 46.43
CA GLU A 312 10.55 4.06 47.75
C GLU A 312 11.40 2.94 48.37
N ARG A 313 11.66 1.86 47.63
CA ARG A 313 12.49 0.75 48.11
C ARG A 313 13.94 1.16 48.35
N THR A 314 14.47 2.09 47.56
CA THR A 314 15.83 2.64 47.77
C THR A 314 15.88 3.47 49.05
N ARG A 315 14.82 4.21 49.36
CA ARG A 315 14.69 4.96 50.62
C ARG A 315 14.58 4.04 51.83
N GLU A 316 13.67 3.07 51.80
CA GLU A 316 13.52 2.06 52.86
C GLU A 316 14.85 1.32 53.12
N LEU A 317 15.57 0.96 52.06
CA LEU A 317 16.86 0.30 52.19
C LEU A 317 17.90 1.18 52.89
N LYS A 318 17.96 2.48 52.56
CA LYS A 318 18.86 3.44 53.23
C LYS A 318 18.51 3.63 54.71
N GLU A 319 17.21 3.73 55.03
CA GLU A 319 16.74 3.89 56.41
C GLU A 319 17.08 2.64 57.24
N ALA A 320 16.76 1.44 56.74
CA ALA A 320 17.09 0.17 57.40
C ALA A 320 18.61 -0.02 57.55
N GLN A 321 19.40 0.36 56.55
CA GLN A 321 20.86 0.30 56.64
C GLN A 321 21.39 1.23 57.74
N SER A 322 20.84 2.43 57.89
CA SER A 322 21.21 3.37 58.96
C SER A 322 20.90 2.78 60.33
N GLU A 323 19.70 2.23 60.51
CA GLU A 323 19.26 1.61 61.78
C GLU A 323 20.14 0.40 62.17
N LEU A 324 20.50 -0.44 61.20
CA LEU A 324 21.43 -1.55 61.42
C LEU A 324 22.81 -1.05 61.85
N MET A 325 23.30 0.04 61.26
CA MET A 325 24.62 0.58 61.59
C MET A 325 24.65 1.20 63.00
N ASP A 326 23.57 1.89 63.40
CA ASP A 326 23.41 2.43 64.76
C ASP A 326 23.30 1.30 65.81
N SER A 327 22.54 0.25 65.51
CA SER A 327 22.41 -0.94 66.37
C SER A 327 23.73 -1.67 66.54
N ALA A 328 24.47 -1.89 65.44
CA ALA A 328 25.80 -2.50 65.48
C ALA A 328 26.79 -1.68 66.32
N ARG A 329 26.73 -0.34 66.22
CA ARG A 329 27.53 0.56 67.05
C ARG A 329 27.19 0.44 68.53
N GLN A 330 25.91 0.41 68.90
CA GLN A 330 25.48 0.26 70.30
C GLN A 330 25.91 -1.10 70.88
N ALA A 331 25.76 -2.18 70.13
CA ALA A 331 26.21 -3.51 70.53
C ALA A 331 27.73 -3.55 70.78
N GLY A 332 28.52 -2.97 69.88
CA GLY A 332 29.97 -2.85 70.05
C GLY A 332 30.37 -2.05 71.30
N MET A 333 29.64 -0.97 71.62
CA MET A 333 29.90 -0.20 72.85
C MET A 333 29.57 -0.98 74.12
N ALA A 334 28.50 -1.79 74.11
CA ALA A 334 28.12 -2.65 75.24
C ALA A 334 29.14 -3.78 75.48
N GLU A 335 29.66 -4.38 74.42
CA GLU A 335 30.71 -5.41 74.49
C GLU A 335 32.01 -4.84 75.08
N ILE A 336 32.44 -3.66 74.60
CA ILE A 336 33.62 -2.97 75.13
C ILE A 336 33.44 -2.69 76.62
N ALA A 337 32.31 -2.10 77.03
CA ALA A 337 32.03 -1.79 78.44
C ALA A 337 32.09 -3.03 79.35
N THR A 338 31.56 -4.16 78.88
CA THR A 338 31.61 -5.44 79.61
C THR A 338 33.05 -5.93 79.80
N ASN A 339 33.88 -5.84 78.77
CA ASN A 339 35.30 -6.20 78.85
C ASN A 339 36.08 -5.28 79.82
N VAL A 340 35.79 -3.97 79.84
CA VAL A 340 36.41 -3.04 80.81
C VAL A 340 36.07 -3.44 82.24
N LEU A 341 34.78 -3.65 82.52
CA LEU A 341 34.30 -4.02 83.85
C LEU A 341 34.93 -5.33 84.33
N HIS A 342 35.03 -6.32 83.45
CA HIS A 342 35.69 -7.59 83.76
C HIS A 342 37.17 -7.40 84.12
N ASN A 343 37.90 -6.59 83.35
CA ASN A 343 39.33 -6.35 83.60
C ASN A 343 39.58 -5.56 84.89
N VAL A 344 38.79 -4.52 85.16
CA VAL A 344 38.86 -3.78 86.44
C VAL A 344 38.48 -4.68 87.61
N GLY A 345 37.44 -5.51 87.46
CA GLY A 345 37.01 -6.47 88.49
C GLY A 345 38.12 -7.44 88.90
N ASN A 346 38.89 -7.95 87.93
CA ASN A 346 40.03 -8.83 88.21
C ASN A 346 41.14 -8.12 89.00
N VAL A 347 41.46 -6.86 88.68
CA VAL A 347 42.50 -6.10 89.40
C VAL A 347 42.03 -5.69 90.80
N LEU A 348 40.73 -5.34 90.96
CA LEU A 348 40.14 -5.06 92.27
C LEU A 348 40.21 -6.26 93.21
N ASN A 349 40.11 -7.49 92.70
CA ASN A 349 40.28 -8.68 93.52
C ASN A 349 41.68 -8.73 94.14
N SER A 350 42.73 -8.40 93.37
CA SER A 350 44.10 -8.32 93.88
C SER A 350 44.28 -7.21 94.92
N VAL A 351 43.67 -6.03 94.71
CA VAL A 351 43.65 -4.93 95.69
C VAL A 351 43.03 -5.39 97.02
N ASN A 352 41.92 -6.13 96.94
CA ASN A 352 41.22 -6.64 98.12
C ASN A 352 42.07 -7.67 98.89
N ILE A 353 42.75 -8.58 98.20
CA ILE A 353 43.65 -9.56 98.84
C ILE A 353 44.83 -8.86 99.53
N CYS A 354 45.52 -7.93 98.87
CA CYS A 354 46.62 -7.18 99.47
C CYS A 354 46.15 -6.40 100.72
N SER A 355 44.97 -5.77 100.66
CA SER A 355 44.38 -5.06 101.81
C SER A 355 44.07 -5.98 102.99
N GLU A 356 43.53 -7.18 102.71
CA GLU A 356 43.21 -8.19 103.72
C GLU A 356 44.49 -8.77 104.37
N VAL A 357 45.52 -9.05 103.58
CA VAL A 357 46.83 -9.50 104.09
C VAL A 357 47.45 -8.41 104.97
N LEU A 358 47.45 -7.16 104.51
CA LEU A 358 47.99 -6.02 105.27
C LEU A 358 47.26 -5.84 106.62
N SER A 359 45.92 -5.93 106.59
CA SER A 359 45.08 -5.83 107.79
C SER A 359 45.36 -6.97 108.77
N ARG A 360 45.55 -8.19 108.27
CA ARG A 360 45.88 -9.36 109.08
C ARG A 360 47.25 -9.22 109.74
N THR A 361 48.27 -8.83 108.97
CA THR A 361 49.64 -8.63 109.48
C THR A 361 49.68 -7.56 110.57
N LEU A 362 48.97 -6.44 110.37
CA LEU A 362 48.81 -5.39 111.38
C LEU A 362 48.15 -5.90 112.67
N ARG A 363 47.05 -6.65 112.55
CA ARG A 363 46.31 -7.18 113.72
C ARG A 363 47.13 -8.16 114.54
N SER A 364 47.96 -8.98 113.90
CA SER A 364 48.78 -10.01 114.58
C SER A 364 50.21 -9.55 114.93
N SER A 365 50.51 -8.27 114.74
CA SER A 365 51.87 -7.74 114.82
C SER A 365 52.54 -8.03 116.16
N LYS A 366 53.79 -8.51 116.10
CA LYS A 366 54.59 -8.74 117.29
C LYS A 366 55.02 -7.44 117.98
N ALA A 367 54.82 -6.26 117.37
CA ALA A 367 55.06 -4.96 118.01
C ALA A 367 54.34 -4.78 119.34
N GLN A 368 53.17 -5.42 119.53
CA GLN A 368 52.48 -5.42 120.83
C GLN A 368 53.29 -6.07 121.96
N GLY A 369 54.17 -7.03 121.62
CA GLY A 369 55.12 -7.64 122.55
C GLY A 369 56.16 -6.65 123.09
N LEU A 370 56.46 -5.59 122.34
CA LEU A 370 57.42 -4.54 122.77
C LEU A 370 56.85 -3.76 123.96
N GLY A 371 55.55 -3.47 123.93
CA GLY A 371 54.86 -2.82 125.05
C GLY A 371 54.94 -3.66 126.34
N LYS A 372 54.78 -4.98 126.23
CA LYS A 372 54.91 -5.89 127.39
C LYS A 372 56.36 -5.99 127.89
N ALA A 373 57.33 -6.07 126.98
CA ALA A 373 58.75 -6.07 127.33
C ALA A 373 59.15 -4.79 128.05
N MET A 374 58.74 -3.63 127.55
CA MET A 374 58.97 -2.33 128.20
C MET A 374 58.26 -2.22 129.55
N GLN A 375 57.05 -2.77 129.68
CA GLN A 375 56.34 -2.78 130.96
C GLN A 375 57.10 -3.58 132.02
N LEU A 376 57.70 -4.72 131.65
CA LEU A 376 58.57 -5.50 132.53
C LEU A 376 59.83 -4.73 132.95
N ILE A 377 60.48 -4.01 132.01
CA ILE A 377 61.62 -3.13 132.33
C ILE A 377 61.19 -2.05 133.33
N ASN A 378 60.06 -1.39 133.08
CA ASN A 378 59.56 -0.29 133.91
C ASN A 378 59.16 -0.76 135.32
N GLN A 379 58.70 -2.00 135.48
CA GLN A 379 58.37 -2.56 136.81
C GLN A 379 59.61 -2.77 137.69
N HIS A 380 60.78 -2.94 137.07
CA HIS A 380 62.07 -3.18 137.73
C HIS A 380 63.03 -1.99 137.60
N GLN A 381 62.51 -0.79 137.36
CA GLN A 381 63.31 0.38 136.96
C GLN A 381 64.39 0.75 137.98
N ASP A 382 64.10 0.62 139.28
CA ASP A 382 65.02 0.98 140.37
C ASP A 382 66.01 -0.16 140.72
N ASP A 383 65.85 -1.35 140.14
CA ASP A 383 66.69 -2.54 140.41
C ASP A 383 67.14 -3.31 139.15
N LEU A 384 67.15 -2.65 137.98
CA LEU A 384 67.45 -3.24 136.67
C LEU A 384 68.71 -4.12 136.64
N GLY A 385 69.79 -3.68 137.28
CA GLY A 385 71.05 -4.44 137.30
C GLY A 385 70.91 -5.82 137.94
N ARG A 386 70.08 -5.94 138.99
CA ARG A 386 69.78 -7.20 139.65
C ARG A 386 68.75 -8.01 138.86
N PHE A 387 67.74 -7.36 138.30
CA PHE A 387 66.72 -8.00 137.47
C PHE A 387 67.34 -8.74 136.26
N PHE A 388 68.27 -8.12 135.52
CA PHE A 388 68.90 -8.78 134.38
C PHE A 388 69.85 -9.94 134.75
N THR A 389 70.34 -10.00 135.98
CA THR A 389 71.40 -10.94 136.40
C THR A 389 70.90 -12.08 137.28
N GLU A 390 69.84 -11.87 138.07
CA GLU A 390 69.33 -12.86 139.01
C GLU A 390 67.93 -13.38 138.62
N ASP A 391 67.03 -12.51 138.12
CA ASP A 391 65.64 -12.89 137.81
C ASP A 391 65.53 -13.67 136.48
N ASP A 392 64.76 -14.75 136.49
CA ASP A 392 64.61 -15.64 135.33
C ASP A 392 63.93 -14.95 134.13
N LYS A 393 63.02 -14.00 134.36
CA LYS A 393 62.40 -13.21 133.29
C LYS A 393 63.33 -12.13 132.78
N GLY A 394 64.09 -11.49 133.66
CA GLY A 394 65.08 -10.46 133.30
C GLY A 394 66.18 -11.02 132.40
N LYS A 395 66.69 -12.21 132.67
CA LYS A 395 67.71 -12.89 131.83
C LYS A 395 67.24 -13.19 130.39
N LEU A 396 65.96 -13.52 130.21
CA LEU A 396 65.39 -13.88 128.90
C LEU A 396 65.03 -12.64 128.04
N LEU A 397 64.92 -11.47 128.67
CA LEU A 397 64.39 -10.28 128.03
C LEU A 397 65.26 -9.75 126.87
N PRO A 398 66.61 -9.71 126.93
CA PRO A 398 67.42 -9.30 125.79
C PRO A 398 67.25 -10.21 124.57
N GLY A 399 67.15 -11.53 124.78
CA GLY A 399 66.91 -12.50 123.71
C GLY A 399 65.54 -12.35 123.08
N TYR A 400 64.50 -12.12 123.89
CA TYR A 400 63.15 -11.82 123.42
C TYR A 400 63.09 -10.53 122.61
N LEU A 401 63.76 -9.46 123.07
CA LEU A 401 63.81 -8.18 122.36
C LEU A 401 64.51 -8.31 121.00
N ASN A 402 65.60 -9.08 120.88
CA ASN A 402 66.24 -9.34 119.59
C ASN A 402 65.30 -10.08 118.61
N GLN A 403 64.63 -11.14 119.07
CA GLN A 403 63.65 -11.85 118.24
C GLN A 403 62.48 -10.95 117.82
N LEU A 404 62.08 -10.03 118.70
CA LEU A 404 61.02 -9.08 118.44
C LEU A 404 61.41 -8.06 117.37
N VAL A 405 62.64 -7.55 117.40
CA VAL A 405 63.19 -6.65 116.38
C VAL A 405 63.19 -7.35 115.01
N GLU A 406 63.64 -8.61 114.94
CA GLU A 406 63.64 -9.38 113.69
C GLU A 406 62.22 -9.66 113.16
N ALA A 407 61.29 -10.03 114.05
CA ALA A 407 59.90 -10.27 113.68
C ALA A 407 59.20 -9.01 113.16
N ILE A 408 59.39 -7.86 113.84
CA ILE A 408 58.83 -6.57 113.41
C ILE A 408 59.45 -6.12 112.09
N ALA A 409 60.77 -6.29 111.90
CA ALA A 409 61.42 -5.95 110.63
C ALA A 409 60.86 -6.77 109.47
N THR A 410 60.61 -8.06 109.68
CA THR A 410 60.02 -8.96 108.68
C THR A 410 58.56 -8.57 108.38
N GLU A 411 57.76 -8.26 109.39
CA GLU A 411 56.39 -7.74 109.22
C GLU A 411 56.38 -6.44 108.42
N GLN A 412 57.26 -5.49 108.77
CA GLN A 412 57.36 -4.20 108.09
C GLN A 412 57.75 -4.36 106.62
N GLN A 413 58.71 -5.24 106.33
CA GLN A 413 59.10 -5.55 104.95
C GLN A 413 57.95 -6.15 104.16
N GLY A 414 57.27 -7.18 104.69
CA GLY A 414 56.13 -7.81 104.01
C GLY A 414 54.96 -6.84 103.79
N MET A 415 54.67 -5.99 104.78
CA MET A 415 53.67 -4.92 104.62
C MET A 415 54.05 -3.90 103.54
N GLY A 416 55.33 -3.56 103.43
CA GLY A 416 55.85 -2.69 102.37
C GLY A 416 55.68 -3.30 100.98
N GLU A 417 55.93 -4.60 100.83
CA GLU A 417 55.73 -5.33 99.58
C GLU A 417 54.25 -5.39 99.18
N GLU A 418 53.34 -5.67 100.13
CA GLU A 418 51.89 -5.69 99.88
C GLU A 418 51.34 -4.30 99.52
N LEU A 419 51.80 -3.23 100.19
CA LEU A 419 51.42 -1.86 99.83
C LEU A 419 51.92 -1.47 98.43
N ALA A 420 53.13 -1.87 98.05
CA ALA A 420 53.65 -1.64 96.71
C ALA A 420 52.82 -2.40 95.65
N GLN A 421 52.38 -3.61 95.96
CA GLN A 421 51.51 -4.41 95.08
C GLN A 421 50.11 -3.80 94.95
N LEU A 422 49.55 -3.29 96.05
CA LEU A 422 48.29 -2.54 96.07
C LEU A 422 48.38 -1.29 95.18
N ALA A 423 49.45 -0.50 95.34
CA ALA A 423 49.67 0.72 94.55
C ALA A 423 49.77 0.42 93.04
N ARG A 424 50.56 -0.60 92.66
CA ARG A 424 50.64 -1.07 91.27
C ARG A 424 49.28 -1.50 90.71
N SER A 425 48.47 -2.19 91.51
CA SER A 425 47.13 -2.64 91.11
C SER A 425 46.19 -1.44 90.88
N VAL A 426 46.26 -0.41 91.72
CA VAL A 426 45.48 0.83 91.53
C VAL A 426 45.92 1.58 90.26
N ASP A 427 47.22 1.66 89.99
CA ASP A 427 47.71 2.30 88.76
C ASP A 427 47.31 1.52 87.51
N HIS A 428 47.29 0.19 87.56
CA HIS A 428 46.77 -0.63 86.48
C HIS A 428 45.27 -0.37 86.23
N ILE A 429 44.45 -0.16 87.27
CA ILE A 429 43.04 0.24 87.09
C ILE A 429 42.95 1.59 86.37
N LYS A 430 43.78 2.57 86.75
CA LYS A 430 43.80 3.87 86.06
C LYS A 430 44.16 3.73 84.59
N GLU A 431 45.14 2.90 84.26
CA GLU A 431 45.55 2.65 82.88
C GLU A 431 44.42 2.00 82.07
N ILE A 432 43.77 0.96 82.60
CA ILE A 432 42.61 0.32 81.97
C ILE A 432 41.48 1.32 81.69
N VAL A 433 41.17 2.19 82.67
CA VAL A 433 40.12 3.21 82.52
C VAL A 433 40.54 4.29 81.51
N ALA A 434 41.80 4.75 81.54
CA ALA A 434 42.30 5.77 80.63
C ALA A 434 42.33 5.28 79.18
N THR A 435 42.83 4.06 78.92
CA THR A 435 42.78 3.43 77.59
C THR A 435 41.35 3.36 77.08
N GLN A 436 40.37 3.07 77.94
CA GLN A 436 38.99 2.94 77.50
C GLN A 436 38.22 4.24 77.34
N GLN A 437 38.54 5.26 78.12
CA GLN A 437 38.05 6.62 77.86
C GLN A 437 38.56 7.16 76.51
N SER A 438 39.77 6.75 76.07
CA SER A 438 40.28 7.12 74.74
C SER A 438 39.43 6.53 73.59
N TYR A 439 38.90 5.31 73.77
CA TYR A 439 38.00 4.66 72.80
C TYR A 439 36.57 5.20 72.87
N ALA A 440 36.09 5.61 74.04
CA ALA A 440 34.75 6.19 74.21
C ALA A 440 34.64 7.64 73.70
N GLY A 441 35.76 8.37 73.60
CA GLY A 441 35.77 9.82 73.40
C GLY A 441 36.02 10.34 71.98
N ALA A 442 36.46 9.54 71.01
CA ALA A 442 36.88 10.08 69.71
C ALA A 442 36.19 9.43 68.50
N SER A 443 35.29 10.21 67.91
CA SER A 443 34.88 10.15 66.51
C SER A 443 36.08 10.00 65.58
N ARG A 444 36.16 8.88 64.84
CA ARG A 444 37.05 8.63 63.69
C ARG A 444 38.32 9.50 63.68
N LEU A 445 39.31 9.13 64.49
CA LEU A 445 40.66 9.65 64.34
C LEU A 445 41.36 8.82 63.25
N ILE A 446 41.63 9.42 62.09
CA ILE A 446 42.57 8.86 61.12
C ILE A 446 43.95 9.34 61.55
N GLU A 447 44.70 8.48 62.23
CA GLU A 447 46.08 8.72 62.61
C GLU A 447 47.02 8.10 61.57
N PRO A 448 48.01 8.84 61.03
CA PRO A 448 49.06 8.26 60.21
C PRO A 448 50.00 7.43 61.09
N LEU A 449 49.90 6.10 60.99
CA LEU A 449 50.70 5.15 61.76
C LEU A 449 51.71 4.44 60.88
N ARG A 450 52.94 4.31 61.40
CA ARG A 450 53.96 3.47 60.79
C ARG A 450 53.77 2.05 61.27
N VAL A 451 53.22 1.20 60.40
CA VAL A 451 52.89 -0.21 60.68
C VAL A 451 54.07 -0.96 61.32
N ALA A 452 55.30 -0.67 60.90
CA ALA A 452 56.50 -1.26 61.47
C ALA A 452 56.69 -0.96 62.97
N GLU A 453 56.47 0.29 63.39
CA GLU A 453 56.62 0.72 64.78
C GLU A 453 55.53 0.08 65.66
N LEU A 454 54.29 -0.01 65.17
CA LEU A 454 53.18 -0.64 65.88
C LEU A 454 53.42 -2.15 66.11
N ILE A 455 53.90 -2.86 65.09
CA ILE A 455 54.23 -4.29 65.21
C ILE A 455 55.39 -4.48 66.19
N GLU A 456 56.38 -3.60 66.16
CA GLU A 456 57.53 -3.64 67.07
C GLU A 456 57.10 -3.43 68.53
N ASP A 457 56.23 -2.45 68.79
CA ASP A 457 55.70 -2.19 70.12
C ASP A 457 54.82 -3.35 70.63
N ALA A 458 54.00 -3.97 69.77
CA ALA A 458 53.21 -5.16 70.13
C ALA A 458 54.10 -6.36 70.48
N LEU A 459 55.17 -6.58 69.71
CA LEU A 459 56.18 -7.62 70.02
C LEU A 459 56.93 -7.30 71.31
N ARG A 460 57.25 -6.03 71.57
CA ARG A 460 57.90 -5.59 72.81
C ARG A 460 57.01 -5.82 74.03
N MET A 461 55.71 -5.50 73.94
CA MET A 461 54.75 -5.76 75.02
C MET A 461 54.63 -7.25 75.35
N ASN A 462 54.81 -8.14 74.37
CA ASN A 462 54.75 -9.59 74.54
C ASN A 462 56.10 -10.27 74.74
N SER A 463 57.19 -9.51 74.82
CA SER A 463 58.57 -10.02 74.92
C SER A 463 58.77 -10.98 76.10
N GLY A 464 58.14 -10.71 77.25
CA GLY A 464 58.20 -11.59 78.42
C GLY A 464 57.53 -12.95 78.20
N ALA A 465 56.41 -13.01 77.47
CA ALA A 465 55.74 -14.26 77.13
C ALA A 465 56.54 -15.06 76.08
N LEU A 466 57.08 -14.37 75.06
CA LEU A 466 57.92 -14.98 74.02
C LEU A 466 59.20 -15.57 74.61
N ALA A 467 59.87 -14.86 75.52
CA ALA A 467 61.07 -15.35 76.20
C ALA A 467 60.79 -16.56 77.09
N ARG A 468 59.69 -16.53 77.86
CA ARG A 468 59.27 -17.64 78.74
C ARG A 468 58.97 -18.93 77.97
N HIS A 469 58.45 -18.81 76.74
CA HIS A 469 58.15 -19.96 75.88
C HIS A 469 59.22 -20.25 74.82
N GLN A 470 60.39 -19.60 74.90
CA GLN A 470 61.51 -19.75 73.96
C GLN A 470 61.11 -19.59 72.48
N VAL A 471 60.19 -18.67 72.20
CA VAL A 471 59.70 -18.41 70.85
C VAL A 471 60.63 -17.41 70.15
N THR A 472 61.28 -17.85 69.08
CA THR A 472 62.08 -16.98 68.22
C THR A 472 61.18 -16.32 67.17
N VAL A 473 61.08 -15.00 67.20
CA VAL A 473 60.29 -14.23 66.22
C VAL A 473 61.20 -13.79 65.07
N VAL A 474 60.86 -14.22 63.85
CA VAL A 474 61.51 -13.77 62.61
C VAL A 474 60.69 -12.63 62.01
N LYS A 475 61.33 -11.49 61.78
CA LYS A 475 60.70 -10.30 61.20
C LYS A 475 61.06 -10.21 59.73
N ASP A 476 60.10 -10.51 58.86
CA ASP A 476 60.23 -10.35 57.41
C ASP A 476 59.12 -9.43 56.92
N TYR A 477 59.46 -8.17 56.71
CA TYR A 477 58.51 -7.15 56.26
C TYR A 477 58.74 -6.84 54.78
N GLY A 478 57.69 -6.99 53.97
CA GLY A 478 57.68 -6.46 52.59
C GLY A 478 57.69 -4.92 52.57
N PRO A 479 57.73 -4.27 51.39
CA PRO A 479 57.68 -2.81 51.30
C PRO A 479 56.37 -2.29 51.89
N LEU A 480 56.46 -1.69 53.08
CA LEU A 480 55.31 -1.11 53.78
C LEU A 480 55.02 0.30 53.22
N PRO A 481 53.74 0.65 53.01
CA PRO A 481 53.36 2.01 52.62
C PRO A 481 53.80 3.01 53.71
N ARG A 482 54.35 4.15 53.29
CA ARG A 482 54.82 5.21 54.21
C ARG A 482 53.69 6.01 54.82
#